data_AF-A0A2X3CP50-F1
#
_entry.id   AF-A0A2X3CP50-F1
#
_cell.length_a   1.000
_cell.length_b   1.000
_cell.length_c   1.000
_cell.angle_alpha   90.00
_cell.angle_beta   90.00
_cell.angle_gamma   90.00
#
_symmetry.space_group_name_H-M   'P 1'
#
loop_
_entity.id
_entity.type
_entity.pdbx_description
1 polymer ?
#
loop_
_entity_poly.entity_id
_entity_poly.type
_entity_poly.pdbx_seq_one_letter_code
_entity_poly.pdbx_strand_id
1 'polypeptide(L)'
;MARHGGGAFSGKDPSKVDRSAAYAARYVAKNIVAAGLADRCEIQVSYAIGVAEPTSIMVETFGTEKVPSEQLTLLVREFFDLRPYGLIQMLDLLHPIYKETAAYGHFGREHFPWEKNRQSGAAAGSGRSEIISALPLFKASLALAFLFTPPFSAPPFQRAAATK
;
A
#
# COMPACT_ATOMS: atom_id res chain seq x y z
N MET A 1 -6.65 -14.69 -4.55
CA MET A 1 -6.12 -14.68 -5.93
C MET A 1 -6.00 -13.23 -6.35
N ALA A 2 -4.89 -12.84 -7.00
CA ALA A 2 -4.58 -11.45 -7.33
C ALA A 2 -3.94 -11.35 -8.71
N ARG A 3 -3.98 -10.15 -9.30
CA ARG A 3 -3.27 -9.85 -10.56
C ARG A 3 -1.76 -9.84 -10.36
N HIS A 4 -0.99 -10.09 -11.42
CA HIS A 4 0.46 -10.16 -11.38
C HIS A 4 1.10 -9.16 -12.35
N GLY A 5 2.10 -8.40 -11.89
CA GLY A 5 2.78 -7.36 -12.68
C GLY A 5 3.81 -7.88 -13.69
N GLY A 6 4.12 -9.18 -13.68
CA GLY A 6 5.03 -9.85 -14.63
C GLY A 6 6.47 -10.03 -14.13
N GLY A 7 6.90 -9.28 -13.12
CA GLY A 7 8.25 -9.37 -12.56
C GLY A 7 8.52 -10.67 -11.80
N ALA A 8 9.63 -11.34 -12.09
CA ALA A 8 10.11 -12.49 -11.30
C ALA A 8 10.73 -12.03 -9.97
N PHE A 9 10.66 -12.88 -8.93
CA PHE A 9 11.24 -12.57 -7.60
C PHE A 9 12.67 -13.07 -7.43
N SER A 10 12.93 -14.36 -7.66
CA SER A 10 14.20 -15.03 -7.34
C SER A 10 15.42 -14.46 -8.09
N GLY A 11 16.60 -14.50 -7.45
CA GLY A 11 17.86 -14.01 -8.04
C GLY A 11 18.09 -12.49 -8.00
N LYS A 12 17.07 -11.70 -7.63
CA LYS A 12 17.15 -10.23 -7.49
C LYS A 12 17.58 -9.80 -6.09
N ASP A 13 18.21 -8.65 -5.94
CA ASP A 13 18.39 -8.01 -4.63
C ASP A 13 17.24 -7.04 -4.31
N PRO A 14 17.10 -6.55 -3.06
CA PRO A 14 15.95 -5.75 -2.62
C PRO A 14 15.79 -4.40 -3.34
N SER A 15 16.81 -3.89 -4.03
CA SER A 15 16.67 -2.67 -4.85
C SER A 15 15.74 -2.87 -6.05
N LYS A 16 15.48 -4.13 -6.45
CA LYS A 16 14.61 -4.45 -7.58
C LYS A 16 13.17 -4.47 -7.09
N VAL A 17 12.43 -3.42 -7.47
CA VAL A 17 11.04 -3.19 -7.05
C VAL A 17 10.10 -4.34 -7.42
N ASP A 18 10.41 -5.12 -8.46
CA ASP A 18 9.66 -6.36 -8.78
C ASP A 18 9.51 -7.29 -7.56
N ARG A 19 10.55 -7.37 -6.71
CA ARG A 19 10.53 -8.17 -5.48
C ARG A 19 10.05 -7.33 -4.30
N SER A 20 10.75 -6.23 -4.01
CA SER A 20 10.51 -5.48 -2.77
C SER A 20 9.12 -4.86 -2.73
N ALA A 21 8.63 -4.33 -3.86
CA ALA A 21 7.27 -3.76 -3.92
C ALA A 21 6.19 -4.84 -3.88
N ALA A 22 6.42 -6.03 -4.42
CA ALA A 22 5.48 -7.14 -4.28
C ALA A 22 5.34 -7.57 -2.81
N TYR A 23 6.45 -7.65 -2.08
CA TYR A 23 6.43 -7.94 -0.64
C TYR A 23 5.75 -6.82 0.15
N ALA A 24 6.00 -5.56 -0.21
CA ALA A 24 5.33 -4.42 0.42
C ALA A 24 3.84 -4.37 0.13
N ALA A 25 3.42 -4.63 -1.10
CA ALA A 25 2.01 -4.71 -1.48
C ALA A 25 1.28 -5.79 -0.68
N ARG A 26 1.92 -6.96 -0.50
CA ARG A 26 1.41 -8.02 0.40
C ARG A 26 1.28 -7.53 1.84
N TYR A 27 2.33 -6.91 2.36
CA TYR A 27 2.35 -6.38 3.72
C TYR A 27 1.24 -5.36 3.94
N VAL A 28 1.07 -4.39 3.04
CA VAL A 28 0.01 -3.38 3.09
C VAL A 28 -1.37 -4.03 3.03
N ALA A 29 -1.63 -4.90 2.04
CA ALA A 29 -2.91 -5.58 1.89
C ALA A 29 -3.28 -6.39 3.15
N LYS A 30 -2.30 -7.12 3.72
CA LYS A 30 -2.50 -7.88 4.97
C LYS A 30 -2.89 -6.95 6.12
N ASN A 31 -2.21 -5.82 6.28
CA ASN A 31 -2.51 -4.86 7.35
C ASN A 31 -3.88 -4.20 7.17
N ILE A 32 -4.32 -3.89 5.94
CA ILE A 32 -5.67 -3.36 5.66
C ILE A 32 -6.75 -4.36 6.09
N VAL A 33 -6.60 -5.63 5.70
CA VAL A 33 -7.54 -6.69 6.07
C VAL A 33 -7.50 -6.97 7.58
N ALA A 34 -6.32 -7.01 8.18
CA ALA A 34 -6.15 -7.22 9.62
C ALA A 34 -6.72 -6.05 10.46
N ALA A 35 -6.69 -4.83 9.95
CA ALA A 35 -7.33 -3.66 10.55
C ALA A 35 -8.86 -3.66 10.37
N GLY A 36 -9.40 -4.64 9.65
CA GLY A 36 -10.83 -4.77 9.40
C GLY A 36 -11.39 -3.71 8.46
N LEU A 37 -10.55 -3.04 7.66
CA LEU A 37 -10.97 -1.99 6.72
C LEU A 37 -11.62 -2.58 5.44
N ALA A 38 -11.29 -3.81 5.11
CA ALA A 38 -11.91 -4.59 4.04
C ALA A 38 -11.76 -6.10 4.32
N ASP A 39 -12.62 -6.93 3.74
CA ASP A 39 -12.52 -8.40 3.87
C ASP A 39 -11.51 -8.99 2.89
N ARG A 40 -11.29 -8.31 1.76
CA ARG A 40 -10.25 -8.62 0.78
C ARG A 40 -9.67 -7.35 0.20
N CYS A 41 -8.38 -7.38 -0.12
CA CYS A 41 -7.66 -6.22 -0.65
C CYS A 41 -6.59 -6.67 -1.64
N GLU A 42 -6.51 -5.97 -2.78
CA GLU A 42 -5.44 -6.03 -3.76
C GLU A 42 -4.78 -4.65 -3.85
N ILE A 43 -3.45 -4.63 -3.82
CA ILE A 43 -2.65 -3.41 -3.94
C ILE A 43 -1.85 -3.50 -5.23
N GLN A 44 -1.99 -2.49 -6.07
CA GLN A 44 -1.17 -2.31 -7.26
C GLN A 44 -0.27 -1.09 -7.08
N VAL A 45 1.02 -1.27 -7.37
CA VAL A 45 2.02 -0.19 -7.31
C VAL A 45 2.80 -0.19 -8.61
N SER A 46 3.05 1.00 -9.16
CA SER A 46 3.90 1.18 -10.34
C SER A 46 5.07 2.11 -10.03
N TYR A 47 6.20 1.91 -10.70
CA TYR A 47 7.40 2.72 -10.58
C TYR A 47 7.93 3.07 -11.95
N ALA A 48 8.49 4.27 -12.08
CA ALA A 48 9.33 4.64 -13.21
C ALA A 48 10.80 4.48 -12.83
N ILE A 49 11.63 4.01 -13.77
CA ILE A 49 13.07 3.85 -13.51
C ILE A 49 13.71 5.20 -13.14
N GLY A 50 14.48 5.21 -12.05
CA GLY A 50 15.11 6.43 -11.52
C GLY A 50 14.20 7.35 -10.70
N VAL A 51 12.92 7.02 -10.54
CA VAL A 51 11.99 7.78 -9.68
C VAL A 51 11.76 7.00 -8.38
N ALA A 52 12.05 7.63 -7.25
CA ALA A 52 11.91 7.00 -5.94
C ALA A 52 10.44 6.83 -5.53
N GLU A 53 9.60 7.82 -5.86
CA GLU A 53 8.16 7.76 -5.57
C GLU A 53 7.45 6.81 -6.53
N PRO A 54 6.48 6.02 -6.04
CA PRO A 54 5.64 5.22 -6.92
C PRO A 54 4.80 6.14 -7.83
N THR A 55 4.79 5.84 -9.12
CA THR A 55 4.02 6.59 -10.12
C THR A 55 2.52 6.43 -9.94
N SER A 56 2.07 5.27 -9.44
CA SER A 56 0.69 5.05 -9.03
C SER A 56 0.60 4.05 -7.88
N ILE A 57 -0.42 4.24 -7.04
CA ILE A 57 -0.86 3.29 -6.00
C ILE A 57 -2.37 3.16 -6.19
N MET A 58 -2.84 1.92 -6.35
CA MET A 58 -4.27 1.60 -6.46
C MET A 58 -4.63 0.55 -5.42
N VAL A 59 -5.75 0.78 -4.73
CA VAL A 59 -6.33 -0.12 -3.74
C VAL A 59 -7.65 -0.65 -4.27
N GLU A 60 -7.75 -1.95 -4.47
CA GLU A 60 -8.97 -2.63 -4.93
C GLU A 60 -9.48 -3.57 -3.83
N THR A 61 -10.70 -3.34 -3.37
CA THR A 61 -11.32 -4.07 -2.25
C THR A 61 -12.48 -4.95 -2.69
N PHE A 62 -12.79 -4.97 -3.99
CA PHE A 62 -13.82 -5.81 -4.60
C PHE A 62 -15.20 -5.66 -3.95
N GLY A 63 -15.55 -4.44 -3.53
CA GLY A 63 -16.83 -4.12 -2.89
C GLY A 63 -16.93 -4.56 -1.42
N THR A 64 -15.81 -4.85 -0.76
CA THR A 64 -15.76 -5.25 0.66
C THR A 64 -15.21 -4.16 1.58
N GLU A 65 -15.02 -2.95 1.05
CA GLU A 65 -14.54 -1.82 1.82
C GLU A 65 -15.56 -1.33 2.84
N LYS A 66 -15.07 -0.95 4.02
CA LYS A 66 -15.86 -0.32 5.08
C LYS A 66 -15.73 1.21 5.10
N VAL A 67 -14.82 1.73 4.28
CA VAL A 67 -14.55 3.15 4.07
C VAL A 67 -14.32 3.40 2.59
N PRO A 68 -14.54 4.62 2.08
CA PRO A 68 -14.28 4.95 0.67
C PRO A 68 -12.87 4.56 0.20
N SER A 69 -12.75 4.05 -1.02
CA SER A 69 -11.48 3.60 -1.63
C SER A 69 -10.42 4.70 -1.70
N GLU A 70 -10.85 5.95 -1.91
CA GLU A 70 -9.98 7.14 -1.87
C GLU A 70 -9.32 7.31 -0.50
N GLN A 71 -10.09 7.11 0.58
CA GLN A 71 -9.55 7.18 1.95
C GLN A 71 -8.55 6.05 2.21
N LEU A 72 -8.83 4.83 1.72
CA LEU A 72 -7.87 3.72 1.83
C LEU A 72 -6.55 4.07 1.14
N THR A 73 -6.61 4.69 -0.04
CA THR A 73 -5.41 5.09 -0.78
C THR A 73 -4.61 6.15 -0.03
N LEU A 74 -5.28 7.13 0.60
CA LEU A 74 -4.63 8.13 1.45
C LEU A 74 -3.96 7.50 2.67
N LEU A 75 -4.65 6.58 3.35
CA LEU A 75 -4.10 5.85 4.49
C LEU A 75 -2.86 5.05 4.07
N VAL A 76 -2.87 4.41 2.90
CA VAL A 76 -1.69 3.69 2.42
C VAL A 76 -0.48 4.63 2.26
N ARG A 77 -0.70 5.82 1.68
CA ARG A 77 0.36 6.81 1.46
C ARG A 77 0.92 7.41 2.77
N GLU A 78 0.07 7.57 3.78
CA GLU A 78 0.46 8.17 5.05
C GLU A 78 1.20 7.18 5.96
N PHE A 79 0.75 5.92 6.02
CA PHE A 79 1.26 4.95 6.98
C PHE A 79 2.40 4.08 6.43
N PHE A 80 2.57 3.97 5.11
CA PHE A 80 3.57 3.11 4.49
C PHE A 80 4.48 3.89 3.54
N ASP A 81 5.78 3.86 3.82
CA ASP A 81 6.78 4.40 2.90
C ASP A 81 7.02 3.43 1.75
N LEU A 82 6.40 3.71 0.61
CA LEU A 82 6.46 2.88 -0.59
C LEU A 82 7.62 3.23 -1.53
N ARG A 83 8.57 4.07 -1.12
CA ARG A 83 9.81 4.32 -1.88
C ARG A 83 10.75 3.14 -1.74
N PRO A 84 11.58 2.78 -2.75
CA PRO A 84 12.46 1.61 -2.69
C PRO A 84 13.31 1.52 -1.41
N TYR A 85 13.86 2.64 -0.93
CA TYR A 85 14.59 2.69 0.33
C TYR A 85 13.67 2.39 1.54
N GLY A 86 12.48 2.99 1.57
CA GLY A 86 11.44 2.72 2.56
C GLY A 86 11.03 1.26 2.61
N LEU A 87 10.87 0.61 1.45
CA LEU A 87 10.54 -0.82 1.36
C LEU A 87 11.60 -1.70 2.04
N ILE A 88 12.86 -1.39 1.78
CA ILE A 88 14.00 -2.15 2.32
C ILE A 88 14.08 -2.02 3.83
N GLN A 89 13.90 -0.81 4.36
CA GLN A 89 13.95 -0.52 5.80
C GLN A 89 12.72 -1.09 6.53
N MET A 90 11.51 -0.84 6.00
CA MET A 90 10.25 -1.27 6.59
C MET A 90 10.16 -2.79 6.74
N LEU A 91 10.71 -3.52 5.78
CA LEU A 91 10.64 -4.99 5.74
C LEU A 91 11.98 -5.67 6.08
N ASP A 92 12.98 -4.91 6.52
CA ASP A 92 14.29 -5.42 6.90
C ASP A 92 14.88 -6.42 5.89
N LEU A 93 14.98 -5.98 4.63
CA LEU A 93 15.24 -6.87 3.49
C LEU A 93 16.73 -7.19 3.28
N LEU A 94 17.66 -6.55 4.00
CA LEU A 94 19.10 -6.72 3.78
C LEU A 94 19.68 -7.94 4.53
N HIS A 95 19.00 -9.07 4.43
CA HIS A 95 19.36 -10.31 5.10
C HIS A 95 19.24 -11.53 4.17
N PRO A 96 20.02 -12.60 4.40
CA PRO A 96 20.04 -13.80 3.56
C PRO A 96 18.82 -14.72 3.79
N ILE A 97 17.60 -14.18 3.67
CA ILE A 97 16.32 -14.88 3.96
C ILE A 97 15.64 -15.48 2.72
N TYR A 98 16.16 -15.22 1.52
CA TYR A 98 15.45 -15.50 0.26
C TYR A 98 15.54 -16.94 -0.25
N LYS A 99 16.48 -17.74 0.25
CA LYS A 99 16.61 -19.14 -0.20
C LYS A 99 15.34 -19.92 0.11
N GLU A 100 14.76 -19.66 1.28
CA GLU A 100 13.54 -20.34 1.72
C GLU A 100 12.30 -19.93 0.91
N THR A 101 12.28 -18.74 0.31
CA THR A 101 11.15 -18.28 -0.51
C THR A 101 11.11 -18.93 -1.89
N ALA A 102 12.22 -19.54 -2.33
CA ALA A 102 12.36 -20.08 -3.69
C ALA A 102 11.48 -21.32 -3.96
N ALA A 103 10.96 -21.96 -2.90
CA ALA A 103 10.05 -23.08 -2.99
C ALA A 103 8.81 -22.85 -2.11
N TYR A 104 7.69 -23.44 -2.52
CA TYR A 104 6.41 -23.39 -1.78
C TYR A 104 5.82 -21.98 -1.58
N GLY A 105 6.23 -21.02 -2.42
CA GLY A 105 5.67 -19.68 -2.46
C GLY A 105 6.33 -18.69 -1.50
N HIS A 106 6.20 -17.41 -1.86
CA HIS A 106 6.77 -16.28 -1.13
C HIS A 106 5.84 -15.72 -0.04
N PHE A 107 4.55 -16.08 -0.08
CA PHE A 107 3.50 -15.48 0.75
C PHE A 107 2.76 -16.52 1.59
N GLY A 108 2.13 -16.08 2.68
CA GLY A 108 1.35 -16.94 3.59
C GLY A 108 2.20 -17.75 4.58
N ARG A 109 3.44 -17.33 4.81
CA ARG A 109 4.41 -18.00 5.70
C ARG A 109 4.88 -17.03 6.79
N GLU A 110 4.44 -17.24 8.03
CA GLU A 110 4.52 -16.28 9.15
C GLU A 110 5.95 -15.82 9.55
N HIS A 111 7.00 -16.55 9.22
CA HIS A 111 8.38 -16.17 9.58
C HIS A 111 8.96 -15.04 8.72
N PHE A 112 8.36 -14.74 7.56
CA PHE A 112 8.86 -13.68 6.69
C PHE A 112 8.45 -12.28 7.17
N PRO A 113 9.31 -11.26 7.00
CA PRO A 113 9.04 -9.92 7.52
C PRO A 113 7.79 -9.28 6.91
N TRP A 114 7.51 -9.51 5.62
CA TRP A 114 6.28 -9.02 4.95
C TRP A 114 5.01 -9.78 5.33
N GLU A 115 5.14 -10.94 5.98
CA GLU A 115 4.00 -11.65 6.56
C GLU A 115 3.77 -11.25 8.01
N LYS A 116 4.67 -10.52 8.66
CA LYS A 116 4.36 -9.96 9.98
C LYS A 116 3.30 -8.88 9.81
N ASN A 117 2.32 -8.84 10.71
CA ASN A 117 1.53 -7.61 10.84
C ASN A 117 2.47 -6.54 11.37
N ARG A 118 2.17 -5.26 11.10
CA ARG A 118 2.95 -4.17 11.71
C ARG A 118 2.93 -4.34 13.23
N GLN A 119 4.03 -4.84 13.78
CA GLN A 119 4.20 -4.98 15.22
C GLN A 119 4.42 -3.57 15.78
N SER A 120 3.79 -3.33 16.93
CA SER A 120 3.76 -2.07 17.68
C SER A 120 5.10 -1.69 18.30
N GLY A 121 6.21 -1.74 17.55
CA GLY A 121 7.52 -1.84 18.19
C GLY A 121 8.70 -1.63 17.26
N ALA A 122 8.72 -0.51 16.54
CA ALA A 122 9.97 0.20 16.21
C ALA A 122 9.59 1.67 15.92
N ALA A 123 9.72 2.48 16.99
CA ALA A 123 9.37 3.89 17.13
C ALA A 123 7.87 4.27 17.10
N ALA A 124 7.36 4.54 18.31
CA ALA A 124 6.08 5.15 18.72
C ALA A 124 4.79 4.29 18.61
N GLY A 125 4.27 3.89 19.78
CA GLY A 125 2.81 3.81 20.03
C GLY A 125 2.05 2.51 19.69
N SER A 126 1.57 1.84 20.74
CA SER A 126 0.40 0.94 20.83
C SER A 126 -0.32 0.54 19.51
N GLY A 127 0.07 -0.57 18.90
CA GLY A 127 -0.29 -0.94 17.53
C GLY A 127 -1.44 -1.94 17.37
N ARG A 128 -2.24 -2.16 18.41
CA ARG A 128 -3.65 -2.56 18.18
C ARG A 128 -4.56 -1.33 18.02
N SER A 129 -4.10 -0.18 18.52
CA SER A 129 -4.87 1.06 18.52
C SER A 129 -4.52 2.03 17.42
N GLU A 130 -3.34 2.06 16.78
CA GLU A 130 -3.05 3.25 15.94
C GLU A 130 -3.88 3.37 14.65
N ILE A 131 -4.08 2.33 13.84
CA ILE A 131 -4.95 2.44 12.65
C ILE A 131 -6.43 2.60 13.08
N ILE A 132 -6.85 1.91 14.14
CA ILE A 132 -8.24 1.89 14.65
C ILE A 132 -8.58 3.14 15.49
N SER A 133 -7.61 3.77 16.17
CA SER A 133 -7.73 5.00 16.96
C SER A 133 -7.38 6.24 16.14
N ALA A 134 -6.60 6.10 15.06
CA ALA A 134 -6.53 7.12 14.03
C ALA A 134 -7.85 7.21 13.29
N LEU A 135 -8.60 6.13 13.07
CA LEU A 135 -9.92 6.14 12.40
C LEU A 135 -10.91 7.23 12.91
N PRO A 136 -11.14 7.44 14.22
CA PRO A 136 -11.96 8.55 14.71
C PRO A 136 -11.29 9.93 14.58
N LEU A 137 -9.97 10.04 14.79
CA LEU A 137 -9.22 11.29 14.54
C LEU A 137 -9.17 11.66 13.06
N PHE A 138 -9.19 10.68 12.18
CA PHE A 138 -9.23 10.79 10.72
C PHE A 138 -10.64 11.09 10.24
N LYS A 139 -11.68 10.47 10.83
CA LYS A 139 -13.07 10.92 10.64
C LYS A 139 -13.23 12.39 11.05
N ALA A 140 -12.61 12.83 12.15
CA ALA A 140 -12.64 14.23 12.59
C ALA A 140 -11.84 15.16 11.66
N SER A 141 -10.64 14.78 11.24
CA SER A 141 -9.79 15.58 10.35
C SER A 141 -10.33 15.66 8.92
N LEU A 142 -10.96 14.59 8.43
CA LEU A 142 -11.62 14.56 7.13
C LEU A 142 -12.97 15.28 7.17
N ALA A 143 -13.76 15.17 8.25
CA ALA A 143 -14.95 15.99 8.45
C ALA A 143 -14.61 17.49 8.51
N LEU A 144 -13.47 17.85 9.12
CA LEU A 144 -12.96 19.22 9.12
C LEU A 144 -12.49 19.67 7.73
N ALA A 145 -11.87 18.78 6.96
CA ALA A 145 -11.52 19.04 5.56
C ALA A 145 -12.78 19.25 4.68
N PHE A 146 -13.85 18.47 4.90
CA PHE A 146 -15.14 18.66 4.21
C PHE A 146 -15.89 19.95 4.59
N LEU A 147 -15.65 20.49 5.79
CA LEU A 147 -16.19 21.80 6.20
C LEU A 147 -15.42 22.99 5.61
N PHE A 148 -14.20 22.78 5.11
CA PHE A 148 -13.33 23.83 4.57
C PHE A 148 -13.02 23.68 3.06
N THR A 149 -13.44 22.61 2.39
CA THR A 149 -13.41 22.53 0.93
C THR A 149 -14.61 23.25 0.33
N PRO A 150 -14.45 24.38 -0.38
CA PRO A 150 -15.54 24.96 -1.16
C PRO A 150 -15.98 23.97 -2.26
N PRO A 151 -17.25 24.01 -2.70
CA PRO A 151 -17.73 23.12 -3.76
C PRO A 151 -16.85 23.30 -5.00
N PHE A 152 -16.15 22.23 -5.37
CA PHE A 152 -15.29 22.18 -6.55
C PHE A 152 -16.16 22.44 -7.78
N SER A 153 -16.03 23.61 -8.41
CA SER A 153 -16.63 23.85 -9.70
C SER A 153 -15.89 22.98 -10.73
N ALA A 154 -16.64 22.12 -11.40
CA ALA A 154 -16.10 21.31 -12.49
C ALA A 154 -15.51 22.23 -13.57
N PRO A 155 -14.28 21.98 -14.07
CA PRO A 155 -13.76 22.74 -15.20
C PRO A 155 -14.60 22.45 -16.46
N PRO A 156 -14.84 23.46 -17.31
CA PRO A 156 -15.64 23.28 -18.52
C PRO A 156 -14.93 22.35 -19.50
N PHE A 157 -15.67 21.37 -19.96
CA PHE A 157 -15.33 20.41 -21.01
C PHE A 157 -14.95 21.16 -22.30
N GLN A 158 -13.67 21.34 -22.59
CA GLN A 158 -13.23 21.78 -23.91
C GLN A 158 -13.45 20.62 -24.90
N ARG A 159 -14.50 20.76 -25.73
CA ARG A 159 -14.69 19.98 -26.96
C ARG A 159 -13.46 20.19 -27.85
N ALA A 160 -12.63 19.16 -27.98
CA ALA A 160 -11.66 19.08 -29.07
C ALA A 160 -12.44 19.03 -30.40
N ALA A 161 -12.27 20.08 -31.20
CA ALA A 161 -12.76 20.13 -32.56
C ALA A 161 -12.01 19.11 -33.40
N ALA A 162 -12.75 18.16 -33.98
CA ALA A 162 -12.30 17.38 -35.11
C ALA A 162 -12.39 18.25 -36.36
N THR A 163 -11.24 18.58 -36.96
CA THR A 163 -11.17 19.11 -38.32
C THR A 163 -10.10 18.35 -39.09
N LYS A 164 -10.59 17.61 -40.09
CA LYS A 164 -9.98 17.12 -41.35
C LYS A 164 -8.64 16.39 -41.28
#